data_AF-A0A2N5RDG4-F1
#
_entry.id   AF-A0A2N5RDG4-F1
#
_cell.length_a   1.000
_cell.length_b   1.000
_cell.length_c   1.000
_cell.angle_alpha   90.00
_cell.angle_beta   90.00
_cell.angle_gamma   90.00
#
_symmetry.space_group_name_H-M   'P 1'
#
loop_
_entity.id
_entity.type
_entity.pdbx_description
1 polymer ?
#
loop_
_entity_poly.entity_id
_entity_poly.type
_entity_poly.pdbx_seq_one_letter_code
_entity_poly.pdbx_strand_id
1 'polypeptide(L)'
;MIYIPPDDFNQIVGDEKLRYIFCAFVLSFFKPATVTSIEIKDVTEYPDTKYVPFILSDKPNFVENTYFLSLKCTTQDGTETAVQWPMISVGGDFYFFSIDIKETGQGTEVRIYPEPFLPL
;
A
#
# COMPACT_ATOMS: atom_id res chain seq x y z
N MET A 1 1.16 3.72 6.89
CA MET A 1 1.62 5.09 6.60
C MET A 1 1.53 5.31 5.10
N ILE A 2 0.94 6.42 4.65
CA ILE A 2 0.75 6.75 3.21
C ILE A 2 1.58 8.00 2.93
N TYR A 3 2.38 7.99 1.86
CA TYR A 3 3.10 9.16 1.38
C TYR A 3 2.22 9.98 0.44
N ILE A 4 2.15 11.30 0.64
CA ILE A 4 1.53 12.22 -0.31
C ILE A 4 2.53 13.34 -0.56
N PRO A 5 2.91 13.62 -1.82
CA PRO A 5 3.74 14.77 -2.13
C PRO A 5 3.13 16.06 -1.53
N PRO A 6 3.94 16.93 -0.90
CA PRO A 6 3.41 18.12 -0.23
C PRO A 6 2.53 19.02 -1.12
N ASP A 7 2.87 19.11 -2.41
CA ASP A 7 2.16 19.94 -3.39
C ASP A 7 0.77 19.39 -3.74
N ASP A 8 0.57 18.07 -3.60
CA ASP A 8 -0.69 17.40 -3.94
C ASP A 8 -1.64 17.25 -2.75
N PHE A 9 -1.14 17.44 -1.52
CA PHE A 9 -1.87 17.11 -0.29
C PHE A 9 -3.28 17.72 -0.25
N ASN A 10 -3.39 19.03 -0.47
CA ASN A 10 -4.67 19.75 -0.37
C ASN A 10 -5.68 19.33 -1.44
N GLN A 11 -5.22 18.77 -2.56
CA GLN A 11 -6.07 18.33 -3.66
C GLN A 11 -6.52 16.87 -3.48
N ILE A 12 -5.74 16.06 -2.76
CA ILE A 12 -6.02 14.64 -2.49
C ILE A 12 -6.85 14.43 -1.23
N VAL A 13 -6.85 15.37 -0.27
CA VAL A 13 -7.61 15.23 0.98
C VAL A 13 -9.10 15.05 0.67
N GLY A 14 -9.62 13.83 0.89
CA GLY A 14 -11.02 13.46 0.63
C GLY A 14 -11.22 12.54 -0.58
N ASP A 15 -10.16 12.21 -1.32
CA ASP A 15 -10.22 11.28 -2.45
C ASP A 15 -10.62 9.85 -2.02
N GLU A 16 -11.37 9.16 -2.88
CA GLU A 16 -11.88 7.81 -2.60
C GLU A 16 -10.76 6.77 -2.46
N LYS A 17 -9.58 7.00 -3.03
CA LYS A 17 -8.41 6.11 -2.88
C LYS A 17 -7.89 6.06 -1.44
N LEU A 18 -8.02 7.15 -0.67
CA LEU A 18 -7.72 7.12 0.77
C LEU A 18 -8.68 6.19 1.51
N ARG A 19 -9.98 6.23 1.16
CA ARG A 19 -10.99 5.34 1.74
C ARG A 19 -10.70 3.89 1.40
N TYR A 20 -10.24 3.59 0.18
CA TYR A 20 -9.82 2.24 -0.18
C TYR A 20 -8.69 1.72 0.71
N ILE A 21 -7.60 2.48 0.87
CA ILE A 21 -6.46 2.03 1.69
C ILE A 21 -6.91 1.78 3.13
N PHE A 22 -7.79 2.63 3.66
CA PHE A 22 -8.40 2.41 4.97
C PHE A 22 -9.20 1.09 5.02
N CYS A 23 -10.04 0.82 4.02
CA CYS A 23 -10.79 -0.45 3.95
C CYS A 23 -9.86 -1.67 3.85
N ALA A 24 -8.84 -1.63 3.00
CA ALA A 24 -7.84 -2.69 2.88
C ALA A 24 -7.11 -2.95 4.21
N PHE A 25 -6.78 -1.89 4.95
CA PHE A 25 -6.19 -1.98 6.29
C PHE A 25 -7.14 -2.68 7.27
N VAL A 26 -8.40 -2.25 7.33
CA VAL A 26 -9.41 -2.86 8.21
C VAL A 26 -9.61 -4.33 7.88
N LEU A 27 -9.70 -4.69 6.60
CA LEU A 27 -9.87 -6.08 6.17
C LEU A 27 -8.66 -6.94 6.52
N SER A 28 -7.44 -6.40 6.42
CA SER A 28 -6.20 -7.13 6.69
C SER A 28 -5.98 -7.44 8.18
N PHE A 29 -6.39 -6.52 9.07
CA PHE A 29 -6.01 -6.60 10.49
C PHE A 29 -7.19 -6.74 11.47
N PHE A 30 -8.43 -6.57 11.01
CA PHE A 30 -9.62 -6.59 11.88
C PHE A 30 -10.71 -7.56 11.40
N LYS A 31 -10.49 -8.28 10.30
CA LYS A 31 -11.46 -9.25 9.77
C LYS A 31 -10.77 -10.58 9.39
N PRO A 32 -11.39 -11.74 9.67
CA PRO A 32 -12.65 -11.91 10.42
C PRO A 32 -12.50 -11.70 11.93
N ALA A 33 -11.29 -11.83 12.48
CA ALA A 33 -10.96 -11.61 13.88
C ALA A 33 -9.89 -10.53 14.04
N THR A 34 -9.90 -9.82 15.16
CA THR A 34 -8.94 -8.74 15.46
C THR A 34 -7.55 -9.31 15.66
N VAL A 35 -6.56 -8.77 14.95
CA VAL A 35 -5.14 -9.08 15.14
C VAL A 35 -4.68 -8.51 16.48
N THR A 36 -4.01 -9.35 17.28
CA THR A 36 -3.47 -9.00 18.61
C THR A 36 -1.95 -8.93 18.63
N SER A 37 -1.27 -9.58 17.67
CA SER A 37 0.17 -9.44 17.47
C SER A 37 0.54 -9.54 16.00
N ILE A 38 1.59 -8.82 15.63
CA ILE A 38 2.14 -8.77 14.27
C ILE A 38 3.64 -9.03 14.39
N GLU A 39 4.12 -9.97 13.58
CA GLU A 39 5.53 -10.29 13.44
C GLU A 39 5.94 -10.13 11.96
N ILE A 40 7.02 -9.39 11.70
CA ILE A 40 7.60 -9.28 10.37
C ILE A 40 8.36 -10.58 10.08
N LYS A 41 7.95 -11.30 9.03
CA LYS A 41 8.59 -12.55 8.61
C LYS A 41 9.61 -12.35 7.51
N ASP A 42 9.32 -11.47 6.56
CA ASP A 42 10.22 -11.21 5.45
C ASP A 42 10.01 -9.81 4.87
N VAL A 43 11.09 -9.26 4.30
CA VAL A 43 11.10 -8.03 3.51
C VAL A 43 11.84 -8.33 2.23
N THR A 44 11.11 -8.46 1.13
CA THR A 44 11.67 -8.85 -0.16
C THR A 44 11.64 -7.66 -1.11
N GLU A 45 12.81 -7.23 -1.60
CA GLU A 45 12.89 -6.28 -2.73
C GLU A 45 12.36 -6.96 -3.99
N TYR A 46 11.69 -6.21 -4.87
CA TYR A 46 10.89 -6.79 -5.94
C TYR A 46 11.61 -6.91 -7.29
N PRO A 47 11.85 -8.13 -7.81
CA PRO A 47 12.19 -8.30 -9.22
C PRO A 47 11.07 -8.93 -10.08
N ASP A 48 10.20 -9.80 -9.56
CA ASP A 48 9.23 -10.56 -10.37
C ASP A 48 8.16 -11.22 -9.48
N THR A 49 6.87 -10.88 -9.62
CA THR A 49 5.84 -11.63 -8.88
C THR A 49 4.57 -11.88 -9.70
N LYS A 50 4.21 -13.16 -9.76
CA LYS A 50 2.98 -13.67 -10.36
C LYS A 50 1.82 -13.78 -9.35
N TYR A 51 2.08 -13.44 -8.08
CA TYR A 51 1.18 -13.76 -6.95
C TYR A 51 0.92 -12.59 -6.01
N VAL A 52 1.37 -11.39 -6.35
CA VAL A 52 1.12 -10.20 -5.53
C VAL A 52 -0.11 -9.47 -6.04
N PRO A 53 -1.04 -9.05 -5.16
CA PRO A 53 -2.27 -8.36 -5.55
C PRO A 53 -2.05 -6.86 -5.83
N PHE A 54 -0.86 -6.47 -6.30
CA PHE A 54 -0.49 -5.08 -6.57
C PHE A 54 0.21 -4.95 -7.91
N ILE A 55 -0.27 -3.99 -8.70
CA ILE A 55 0.27 -3.52 -9.95
C ILE A 55 1.40 -2.52 -9.63
N LEU A 56 2.61 -2.86 -10.06
CA LEU A 56 3.81 -2.03 -9.85
C LEU A 56 4.22 -1.22 -11.09
N SER A 57 3.45 -1.30 -12.18
CA SER A 57 3.66 -0.43 -13.33
C SER A 57 3.43 1.02 -12.95
N ASP A 58 4.03 1.94 -13.69
CA ASP A 58 3.85 3.38 -13.49
C ASP A 58 4.35 3.89 -12.12
N LYS A 59 5.46 3.34 -11.63
CA LYS A 59 6.15 3.80 -10.41
C LYS A 59 6.42 5.31 -10.47
N PRO A 60 6.00 6.11 -9.46
CA PRO A 60 6.35 7.52 -9.39
C PRO A 60 7.86 7.73 -9.25
N ASN A 61 8.39 8.80 -9.85
CA ASN A 61 9.84 9.09 -9.83
C ASN A 61 10.41 9.34 -8.42
N PHE A 62 9.57 9.77 -7.47
CA PHE A 62 9.98 9.96 -6.08
C PHE A 62 10.06 8.65 -5.29
N VAL A 63 9.56 7.53 -5.84
CA VAL A 63 9.67 6.22 -5.20
C VAL A 63 10.98 5.57 -5.63
N GLU A 64 11.88 5.43 -4.67
CA GLU A 64 13.20 4.84 -4.88
C GLU A 64 13.07 3.34 -5.14
N ASN A 65 12.56 2.58 -4.16
CA ASN A 65 12.42 1.12 -4.22
C ASN A 65 11.03 0.68 -3.72
N THR A 66 10.61 -0.50 -4.19
CA THR A 66 9.37 -1.16 -3.77
C THR A 66 9.69 -2.56 -3.26
N TYR A 67 9.14 -2.88 -2.10
CA TYR A 67 9.34 -4.10 -1.35
C TYR A 67 8.00 -4.75 -1.00
N PHE A 68 8.05 -6.03 -0.65
CA PHE A 68 6.93 -6.73 -0.03
C PHE A 68 7.23 -7.11 1.40
N LEU A 69 6.33 -6.70 2.28
CA LEU A 69 6.36 -7.02 3.68
C LEU A 69 5.46 -8.22 3.93
N SER A 70 6.05 -9.35 4.30
CA SER A 70 5.30 -10.53 4.74
C SER A 70 5.14 -10.49 6.25
N LEU A 71 3.89 -10.41 6.69
CA LEU A 71 3.49 -10.31 8.09
C LEU A 71 2.84 -11.60 8.53
N LYS A 72 3.28 -12.13 9.68
CA LYS A 72 2.52 -13.10 10.45
C LYS A 72 1.67 -12.34 11.45
N CYS A 73 0.37 -12.52 11.37
CA CYS A 73 -0.59 -11.94 12.29
C CYS A 73 -1.16 -13.05 13.17
N THR A 74 -1.25 -12.81 14.47
CA THR A 74 -2.01 -13.69 15.38
C THR A 74 -3.27 -12.96 15.79
N THR A 75 -4.43 -13.60 15.64
CA THR A 75 -5.73 -13.05 16.02
C THR A 75 -6.09 -13.37 17.47
N GLN A 76 -7.12 -12.70 17.98
CA GLN A 76 -7.58 -12.86 19.36
C GLN A 76 -8.01 -14.29 19.71
N ASP A 77 -8.49 -15.06 18.73
CA ASP A 77 -8.84 -16.48 18.88
C ASP A 77 -7.63 -17.43 18.74
N GLY A 78 -6.41 -16.88 18.57
CA GLY A 78 -5.17 -17.63 18.44
C GLY A 78 -4.85 -18.11 17.01
N THR A 79 -5.68 -17.77 16.01
CA THR A 79 -5.40 -18.12 14.61
C THR A 79 -4.20 -17.34 14.08
N GLU A 80 -3.32 -18.02 13.35
CA GLU A 80 -2.22 -17.38 12.63
C GLU A 80 -2.61 -17.15 11.17
N THR A 81 -2.48 -15.91 10.70
CA THR A 81 -2.73 -15.53 9.31
C THR A 81 -1.51 -14.87 8.70
N ALA A 82 -1.36 -15.00 7.39
CA ALA A 82 -0.33 -14.31 6.63
C ALA A 82 -0.95 -13.11 5.92
N VAL A 83 -0.35 -11.93 6.10
CA VAL A 83 -0.76 -10.69 5.46
C VAL A 83 0.44 -10.16 4.67
N GLN A 84 0.24 -9.83 3.41
CA GLN A 84 1.27 -9.25 2.56
C GLN A 84 0.90 -7.83 2.19
N TRP A 85 1.77 -6.87 2.52
CA TRP A 85 1.57 -5.46 2.24
C TRP A 85 2.74 -4.91 1.41
N PRO A 86 2.46 -3.97 0.50
CA PRO A 86 3.52 -3.27 -0.20
C PRO A 86 4.25 -2.35 0.76
N MET A 87 5.52 -2.11 0.50
CA MET A 87 6.30 -1.09 1.18
C MET A 87 7.14 -0.34 0.14
N ILE A 88 7.12 0.98 0.16
CA ILE A 88 7.87 1.85 -0.74
C ILE A 88 8.87 2.67 0.07
N SER A 89 10.03 2.97 -0.53
CA SER A 89 10.98 3.93 0.04
C SER A 89 10.91 5.28 -0.69
N VAL A 90 10.85 6.36 0.09
CA VAL A 90 10.80 7.74 -0.40
C VAL A 90 11.67 8.61 0.50
N GLY A 91 12.76 9.17 -0.03
CA GLY A 91 13.63 10.09 0.72
C GLY A 91 14.29 9.45 1.94
N GLY A 92 14.57 8.15 1.90
CA GLY A 92 15.11 7.38 3.02
C GLY A 92 14.08 6.88 4.06
N ASP A 93 12.81 7.28 3.95
CA ASP A 93 11.71 6.79 4.79
C ASP A 93 10.89 5.70 4.09
N PHE A 94 10.13 4.92 4.85
CA PHE A 94 9.32 3.81 4.35
C PHE A 94 7.82 4.02 4.55
N TYR A 95 7.04 3.79 3.50
CA TYR A 95 5.58 3.93 3.49
C TYR A 95 4.94 2.66 2.92
N PHE A 96 3.64 2.45 3.13
CA PHE A 96 2.94 1.33 2.48
C PHE A 96 2.52 1.68 1.05
N PHE A 97 2.03 2.91 0.86
CA PHE A 97 1.54 3.42 -0.40
C PHE A 97 1.94 4.89 -0.57
N SER A 98 1.94 5.37 -1.80
CA SER A 98 1.84 6.79 -2.13
C SER A 98 0.52 7.09 -2.80
N ILE A 99 0.05 8.32 -2.64
CA ILE A 99 -0.99 8.91 -3.48
C ILE A 99 -0.47 10.24 -4.02
N ASP A 100 -0.55 10.43 -5.33
CA ASP A 100 -0.03 11.61 -6.02
C ASP A 100 -0.93 12.00 -7.19
N ILE A 101 -0.80 13.24 -7.65
CA ILE A 101 -1.49 13.73 -8.85
C ILE A 101 -0.59 13.52 -10.06
N LYS A 102 -1.09 12.76 -11.03
CA LYS A 102 -0.41 12.51 -12.28
C LYS A 102 -1.05 13.31 -13.40
N GLU A 103 -0.23 14.09 -14.10
CA GLU A 103 -0.62 14.70 -15.37
C GLU A 103 -0.72 13.62 -16.46
N THR A 104 -1.84 13.63 -17.17
CA THR A 104 -2.15 12.75 -18.30
C THR A 104 -2.37 13.60 -19.55
N GLY A 105 -2.34 12.99 -20.73
CA GLY A 105 -2.65 13.72 -21.97
C GLY A 105 -4.08 14.30 -22.04
N GLN A 106 -4.95 14.00 -21.07
CA GLN A 106 -6.35 14.42 -21.03
C GLN A 106 -6.73 15.24 -19.77
N GLY A 107 -5.77 15.54 -18.89
CA GLY A 107 -6.00 16.23 -17.61
C GLY A 107 -5.20 15.58 -16.48
N THR A 108 -5.63 15.72 -15.25
CA THR A 108 -4.97 15.10 -14.08
C THR A 108 -5.76 13.89 -13.58
N GLU A 109 -5.06 12.90 -13.04
CA GLU A 109 -5.65 11.78 -12.31
C GLU A 109 -4.98 11.60 -10.95
N VAL A 110 -5.75 11.22 -9.94
CA VAL A 110 -5.18 10.80 -8.65
C VAL A 110 -4.67 9.37 -8.83
N ARG A 111 -3.39 9.14 -8.56
CA ARG A 111 -2.75 7.82 -8.65
C ARG A 111 -2.49 7.27 -7.25
N ILE A 112 -2.67 5.96 -7.09
CA ILE A 112 -2.20 5.21 -5.92
C ILE A 112 -1.06 4.30 -6.37
N TYR A 113 0.02 4.23 -5.60
CA TYR A 113 1.13 3.32 -5.90
C TYR A 113 1.66 2.65 -4.61
N PRO A 114 1.93 1.33 -4.61
CA PRO A 114 1.51 0.35 -5.62
C PRO A 114 0.00 0.31 -5.82
N GLU A 115 -0.44 0.11 -7.06
CA GLU A 115 -1.85 0.09 -7.38
C GLU A 115 -2.45 -1.28 -7.01
N PRO A 116 -3.59 -1.37 -6.34
CA PRO A 116 -4.25 -2.65 -6.09
C PRO A 116 -4.74 -3.32 -7.38
N PHE A 117 -4.56 -4.63 -7.51
CA PHE A 117 -4.97 -5.38 -8.70
C PHE A 117 -6.49 -5.42 -8.92
N LEU A 118 -7.28 -5.37 -7.85
CA LEU A 118 -8.74 -5.36 -7.96
C LEU A 118 -9.23 -3.93 -8.16
N PRO A 119 -9.99 -3.65 -9.25
CA PRO A 119 -10.54 -2.32 -9.48
C PRO A 119 -11.52 -1.93 -8.37
N LEU A 120 -11.57 -0.61 -8.14
CA LEU A 120 -12.48 0.07 -7.23
C LEU A 120 -13.94 -0.05 -7.69
#